data_AF-A0A8T4MSF6-F1
#
_entry.id   AF-A0A8T4MSF6-F1
#
_cell.length_a   1.000
_cell.length_b   1.000
_cell.length_c   1.000
_cell.angle_alpha   90.00
_cell.angle_beta   90.00
_cell.angle_gamma   90.00
#
_symmetry.space_group_name_H-M   'P 1'
#
loop_
_entity.id
_entity.type
_entity.pdbx_description
1 polymer ?
#
loop_
_entity_poly.entity_id
_entity_poly.type
_entity_poly.pdbx_seq_one_letter_code
_entity_poly.pdbx_strand_id
1 'polypeptide(L)'
;MKSFRKSLGIGALALALSGCENNQSDNQQSNNPYQSDNQQSNNPYQTIRGIPISVANTSRNFSTDLVTVLDVDGRHVLAYAYASGGTIEYTMAVALIQSEISDGDEEPMELSGRYDGYNGNRFLIDKVNANGHQVKFK
;
A
#
# COMPACT_ATOMS: atom_id res chain seq x y z
N MET A 1 24.03 -45.96 28.96
CA MET A 1 22.91 -45.11 29.42
C MET A 1 23.46 -44.11 30.42
N LYS A 2 23.57 -42.82 30.06
CA LYS A 2 24.03 -41.75 30.96
C LYS A 2 22.92 -40.69 31.05
N SER A 3 22.43 -40.50 32.27
CA SER A 3 21.35 -39.60 32.66
C SER A 3 21.87 -38.17 32.82
N PHE A 4 21.19 -37.20 32.22
CA PHE A 4 21.39 -35.76 32.47
C PHE A 4 20.11 -35.20 33.14
N ARG A 5 20.27 -34.57 34.31
CA ARG A 5 19.21 -33.87 35.03
C ARG A 5 19.35 -32.35 34.88
N LYS A 6 18.23 -31.73 34.50
CA LYS A 6 17.64 -30.43 34.91
C LYS A 6 18.51 -29.34 35.52
N SER A 7 18.34 -28.12 34.99
CA SER A 7 18.10 -26.91 35.81
C SER A 7 17.34 -25.86 34.99
N LEU A 8 16.18 -25.41 35.50
CA LEU A 8 15.42 -24.25 35.05
C LEU A 8 15.81 -23.07 35.93
N GLY A 9 16.26 -21.97 35.34
CA GLY A 9 16.49 -20.70 36.01
C GLY A 9 15.50 -19.65 35.53
N ILE A 10 14.46 -19.41 36.31
CA ILE A 10 13.54 -18.28 36.16
C ILE A 10 14.18 -17.08 36.86
N GLY A 11 14.50 -16.03 36.11
CA GLY A 11 14.96 -14.76 36.66
C GLY A 11 13.93 -13.66 36.39
N ALA A 12 13.02 -13.44 37.33
CA ALA A 12 12.18 -12.25 37.38
C ALA A 12 13.00 -11.11 38.00
N LEU A 13 13.11 -9.97 37.31
CA LEU A 13 13.67 -8.75 37.89
C LEU A 13 12.57 -7.68 37.99
N ALA A 14 12.42 -7.18 39.20
CA ALA A 14 11.35 -6.32 39.67
C ALA A 14 11.45 -4.87 39.16
N LEU A 15 10.29 -4.24 39.08
CA LEU A 15 10.04 -2.83 38.85
C LEU A 15 10.64 -1.97 39.98
N ALA A 16 11.33 -0.89 39.62
CA ALA A 16 11.60 0.22 40.51
C ALA A 16 10.74 1.42 40.09
N LEU A 17 9.78 1.79 40.95
CA LEU A 17 9.12 3.09 40.93
C LEU A 17 10.06 4.14 41.52
N SER A 18 10.23 5.27 40.85
CA SER A 18 10.81 6.46 41.45
C SER A 18 10.22 7.73 40.84
N GLY A 19 9.66 8.57 41.72
CA GLY A 19 9.69 10.03 41.58
C GLY A 19 8.43 10.69 41.03
N CYS A 20 7.54 11.09 41.94
CA CYS A 20 6.58 12.17 41.72
C CYS A 20 7.26 13.54 41.89
N GLU A 21 6.67 14.53 41.23
CA GLU A 21 6.74 15.98 41.45
C GLU A 21 7.93 16.79 40.90
N ASN A 22 7.65 17.52 39.82
CA ASN A 22 7.78 18.97 39.86
C ASN A 22 6.79 19.64 38.89
N ASN A 23 5.89 20.43 39.46
CA ASN A 23 5.03 21.36 38.75
C ASN A 23 5.86 22.60 38.35
N GLN A 24 5.95 22.87 37.05
CA GLN A 24 6.12 24.23 36.56
C GLN A 24 5.11 24.46 35.42
N SER A 25 4.17 25.36 35.70
CA SER A 25 3.27 25.96 34.72
C SER A 25 4.05 26.89 33.78
N ASP A 26 3.40 27.18 32.65
CA ASP A 26 3.62 28.32 31.74
C ASP A 26 4.54 28.09 30.53
N ASN A 27 3.99 27.47 29.49
CA ASN A 27 3.62 28.21 28.27
C ASN A 27 2.83 27.28 27.34
N GLN A 28 1.55 27.59 27.14
CA GLN A 28 0.72 26.95 26.12
C GLN A 28 1.18 27.40 24.73
N GLN A 29 2.15 26.68 24.18
CA GLN A 29 2.33 26.61 22.74
C GLN A 29 1.69 25.29 22.30
N SER A 30 0.57 25.40 21.59
CA SER A 30 -0.20 24.29 21.04
C SER A 30 0.67 23.42 20.12
N ASN A 31 1.37 22.45 20.69
CA ASN A 31 2.01 21.35 19.97
C ASN A 31 0.90 20.42 19.49
N ASN A 32 0.28 20.77 18.37
CA ASN A 32 -0.60 19.87 17.65
C ASN A 32 0.31 18.83 16.98
N PRO A 33 0.31 17.55 17.37
CA PRO A 33 1.19 16.52 16.79
C PRO A 33 0.76 16.13 15.36
N TYR A 34 -0.26 16.81 14.83
CA TYR A 34 -0.76 16.67 13.46
C TYR A 34 -0.33 17.85 12.58
N GLN A 35 0.91 18.32 12.69
CA GLN A 35 1.57 18.81 11.48
C GLN A 35 2.04 17.58 10.72
N SER A 36 1.11 16.98 9.98
CA SER A 36 1.45 16.18 8.82
C SER A 36 2.21 17.13 7.91
N ASP A 37 3.53 17.05 7.95
CA ASP A 37 4.36 17.61 6.90
C ASP A 37 3.74 17.12 5.59
N ASN A 38 3.13 18.03 4.84
CA ASN A 38 2.77 17.82 3.45
C ASN A 38 4.09 17.69 2.69
N GLN A 39 4.78 16.57 2.91
CA GLN A 39 5.74 16.01 1.99
C GLN A 39 4.89 15.62 0.79
N GLN A 40 4.60 16.61 -0.05
CA GLN A 40 4.16 16.39 -1.41
C GLN A 40 5.32 15.63 -2.06
N SER A 41 5.24 14.30 -1.91
CA SER A 41 6.23 13.38 -2.40
C SER A 41 6.34 13.63 -3.90
N ASN A 42 7.44 14.27 -4.33
CA ASN A 42 7.75 14.54 -5.73
C ASN A 42 8.11 13.24 -6.44
N ASN A 43 7.24 12.25 -6.37
CA ASN A 43 7.43 10.98 -7.04
C ASN A 43 7.24 11.21 -8.54
N PRO A 44 8.24 10.88 -9.37
CA PRO A 44 8.15 11.10 -10.80
C PRO A 44 7.04 10.26 -11.40
N TYR A 45 6.40 10.82 -12.43
CA TYR A 45 5.52 10.04 -13.29
C TYR A 45 6.36 8.99 -14.02
N GLN A 46 5.90 7.74 -14.02
CA GLN A 46 6.62 6.64 -14.64
C GLN A 46 5.68 5.53 -15.09
N THR A 47 6.22 4.61 -15.89
CA THR A 47 5.57 3.36 -16.26
C THR A 47 6.26 2.21 -15.54
N ILE A 48 5.48 1.38 -14.87
CA ILE A 48 5.93 0.08 -14.36
C ILE A 48 5.36 -1.02 -15.24
N ARG A 49 6.11 -2.12 -15.41
CA ARG A 49 5.68 -3.31 -16.15
C ARG A 49 5.69 -4.48 -15.19
N GLY A 50 4.63 -5.29 -15.17
CA GLY A 50 4.52 -6.40 -14.22
C GLY A 50 3.37 -7.33 -14.53
N ILE A 51 3.38 -8.49 -13.88
CA ILE A 51 2.36 -9.54 -14.03
C ILE A 51 1.26 -9.27 -12.99
N PRO A 52 0.00 -9.12 -13.38
CA PRO A 52 -1.07 -8.93 -12.42
C PRO A 52 -1.33 -10.23 -11.64
N ILE A 53 -1.36 -10.13 -10.31
CA ILE A 53 -1.63 -11.26 -9.40
C ILE A 53 -3.10 -11.27 -8.96
N SER A 54 -3.66 -10.08 -8.74
CA SER A 54 -5.04 -9.95 -8.25
C SER A 54 -5.63 -8.62 -8.68
N VAL A 55 -6.94 -8.57 -8.81
CA VAL A 55 -7.69 -7.34 -9.00
C VAL A 55 -8.97 -7.37 -8.17
N ALA A 56 -9.30 -6.23 -7.59
CA ALA A 56 -10.53 -6.01 -6.87
C ALA A 56 -11.16 -4.72 -7.37
N ASN A 57 -12.49 -4.76 -7.50
CA ASN A 57 -13.32 -3.58 -7.63
C ASN A 57 -14.00 -3.37 -6.28
N THR A 58 -13.66 -2.30 -5.57
CA THR A 58 -14.36 -1.95 -4.33
C THR A 58 -15.28 -0.77 -4.58
N SER A 59 -16.59 -1.00 -4.40
CA SER A 59 -17.58 0.07 -4.35
C SER A 59 -17.84 0.47 -2.90
N ARG A 60 -17.51 1.70 -2.52
CA ARG A 60 -17.90 2.28 -1.22
C ARG A 60 -18.56 3.63 -1.47
N ASN A 61 -19.81 3.80 -1.02
CA ASN A 61 -20.50 5.10 -0.92
C ASN A 61 -20.18 6.07 -2.09
N PHE A 62 -20.53 5.66 -3.31
CA PHE A 62 -20.34 6.42 -4.56
C PHE A 62 -18.92 6.50 -5.14
N SER A 63 -17.90 5.90 -4.52
CA SER A 63 -16.59 5.67 -5.16
C SER A 63 -16.45 4.24 -5.66
N THR A 64 -15.85 4.10 -6.83
CA THR A 64 -15.43 2.81 -7.39
C THR A 64 -13.92 2.84 -7.42
N ASP A 65 -13.27 2.01 -6.62
CA ASP A 65 -11.83 1.95 -6.58
C ASP A 65 -11.37 0.70 -7.32
N LEU A 66 -10.39 0.87 -8.20
CA LEU A 66 -9.62 -0.22 -8.74
C LEU A 66 -8.44 -0.46 -7.82
N VAL A 67 -8.25 -1.70 -7.39
CA VAL A 67 -7.09 -2.11 -6.60
C VAL A 67 -6.55 -3.39 -7.22
N THR A 68 -5.26 -3.43 -7.53
CA THR A 68 -4.58 -4.58 -8.10
C THR A 68 -3.20 -4.76 -7.47
N VAL A 69 -2.73 -6.00 -7.41
CA VAL A 69 -1.35 -6.31 -7.00
C VAL A 69 -0.60 -6.82 -8.22
N LEU A 70 0.54 -6.21 -8.52
CA LEU A 70 1.44 -6.63 -9.60
C LEU A 70 2.71 -7.23 -9.03
N ASP A 71 3.20 -8.30 -9.66
CA ASP A 71 4.59 -8.72 -9.55
C ASP A 71 5.45 -7.90 -10.52
N VAL A 72 6.36 -7.09 -9.97
CA VAL A 72 7.35 -6.31 -10.72
C VAL A 72 8.72 -6.80 -10.30
N ASP A 73 9.32 -7.66 -11.13
CA ASP A 73 10.66 -8.25 -10.90
C ASP A 73 10.81 -8.95 -9.54
N GLY A 74 9.79 -9.68 -9.09
CA GLY A 74 9.75 -10.37 -7.79
C GLY A 74 9.29 -9.49 -6.62
N ARG A 75 8.89 -8.24 -6.89
CA ARG A 75 8.37 -7.31 -5.89
C ARG A 75 6.87 -7.07 -6.11
N HIS A 76 6.08 -7.30 -5.07
CA HIS A 76 4.66 -7.00 -5.08
C HIS A 76 4.40 -5.50 -4.92
N VAL A 77 3.75 -4.91 -5.92
CA VAL A 77 3.31 -3.51 -5.95
C VAL A 77 1.79 -3.47 -5.84
N LEU A 78 1.27 -2.79 -4.82
CA LEU A 78 -0.15 -2.48 -4.70
C LEU A 78 -0.46 -1.26 -5.58
N ALA A 79 -1.11 -1.47 -6.71
CA ALA A 79 -1.51 -0.40 -7.60
C ALA A 79 -3.01 -0.11 -7.47
N TYR A 80 -3.40 1.17 -7.51
CA TYR A 80 -4.77 1.57 -7.28
C TYR A 80 -5.17 2.83 -8.06
N ALA A 81 -6.46 3.00 -8.31
CA ALA A 81 -7.06 4.22 -8.86
C ALA A 81 -8.40 4.52 -8.15
N TYR A 82 -8.71 5.80 -7.96
CA TYR A 82 -9.92 6.25 -7.26
C TYR A 82 -10.93 6.88 -8.23
N ALA A 83 -12.13 6.31 -8.37
CA ALA A 83 -13.22 6.94 -9.13
C ALA A 83 -14.12 7.75 -8.21
N SER A 84 -14.44 8.98 -8.61
CA SER A 84 -15.65 9.66 -8.15
C SER A 84 -16.82 9.28 -9.05
N GLY A 85 -17.72 8.40 -8.59
CA GLY A 85 -18.93 8.00 -9.31
C GLY A 85 -18.68 7.01 -10.46
N GLY A 86 -18.76 5.71 -10.15
CA GLY A 86 -18.59 4.56 -11.06
C GLY A 86 -18.45 4.86 -12.55
N THR A 87 -17.21 5.06 -13.00
CA THR A 87 -16.93 5.35 -14.41
C THR A 87 -16.65 4.07 -15.19
N ILE A 88 -16.99 4.07 -16.48
CA ILE A 88 -16.82 2.92 -17.37
C ILE A 88 -15.34 2.50 -17.49
N GLU A 89 -14.42 3.46 -17.38
CA GLU A 89 -12.98 3.22 -17.44
C GLU A 89 -12.51 2.29 -16.32
N TYR A 90 -13.05 2.41 -15.10
CA TYR A 90 -12.69 1.49 -13.99
C TYR A 90 -13.17 0.07 -14.26
N THR A 91 -14.42 -0.09 -14.71
CA THR A 91 -14.96 -1.41 -15.07
C THR A 91 -14.15 -2.05 -16.21
N MET A 92 -13.79 -1.28 -17.23
CA MET A 92 -12.95 -1.75 -18.33
C MET A 92 -11.56 -2.16 -17.85
N ALA A 93 -10.92 -1.36 -16.99
CA ALA A 93 -9.61 -1.68 -16.44
C ALA A 93 -9.66 -2.95 -15.58
N VAL A 94 -10.69 -3.14 -14.75
CA VAL A 94 -10.87 -4.37 -13.97
C VAL A 94 -11.03 -5.58 -14.89
N ALA A 95 -11.87 -5.47 -15.92
CA ALA A 95 -12.08 -6.57 -16.86
C ALA A 95 -10.79 -6.91 -17.62
N LEU A 96 -10.03 -5.91 -18.04
CA LEU A 96 -8.75 -6.09 -18.72
C LEU A 96 -7.72 -6.77 -17.79
N ILE A 97 -7.54 -6.30 -16.56
CA ILE A 97 -6.61 -6.93 -15.61
C ILE A 97 -7.06 -8.36 -15.27
N GLN A 98 -8.37 -8.57 -15.12
CA GLN A 98 -8.92 -9.90 -14.84
C GLN A 98 -8.69 -10.86 -16.01
N SER A 99 -8.72 -10.41 -17.27
CA SER A 99 -8.40 -11.27 -18.41
C SER A 99 -6.94 -11.73 -18.37
N GLU A 100 -5.98 -10.81 -18.13
CA GLU A 100 -4.56 -11.19 -17.98
C GLU A 100 -4.36 -12.26 -16.89
N ILE A 101 -5.03 -12.08 -15.73
CA ILE A 101 -4.96 -13.05 -14.62
C ILE A 101 -5.56 -14.40 -15.02
N SER A 102 -6.63 -14.39 -15.81
CA SER A 102 -7.39 -15.60 -16.14
C SER A 102 -6.76 -16.41 -17.27
N ASP A 103 -6.07 -15.76 -18.20
CA ASP A 103 -5.37 -16.41 -19.30
C ASP A 103 -4.11 -17.13 -18.80
N GLY A 104 -3.48 -16.62 -17.75
CA GLY A 104 -2.43 -17.33 -17.00
C GLY A 104 -1.14 -17.57 -17.81
N ASP A 105 -0.94 -16.79 -18.86
CA ASP A 105 0.23 -16.81 -19.74
C ASP A 105 1.39 -15.94 -19.22
N GLU A 106 1.20 -15.31 -18.06
CA GLU A 106 2.17 -14.46 -17.37
C GLU A 106 2.64 -13.26 -18.23
N GLU A 107 1.78 -12.77 -19.14
CA GLU A 107 2.11 -11.59 -19.93
C GLU A 107 2.17 -10.31 -19.07
N PRO A 108 3.22 -9.48 -19.21
CA PRO A 108 3.36 -8.27 -18.43
C PRO A 108 2.44 -7.18 -18.98
N MET A 109 1.65 -6.59 -18.08
CA MET A 109 0.91 -5.37 -18.35
C MET A 109 1.74 -4.13 -17.97
N GLU A 110 1.37 -2.96 -18.51
CA GLU A 110 1.99 -1.69 -18.18
C GLU A 110 1.03 -0.77 -17.43
N LEU A 111 1.50 -0.21 -16.32
CA LEU A 111 0.80 0.81 -15.56
C LEU A 111 1.58 2.11 -15.61
N SER A 112 0.95 3.20 -16.04
CA SER A 112 1.53 4.55 -15.96
C SER A 112 0.88 5.35 -14.85
N GLY A 113 1.69 6.07 -14.07
CA GLY A 113 1.25 6.73 -12.86
C GLY A 113 2.41 7.16 -11.98
N ARG A 114 2.21 7.16 -10.66
CA ARG A 114 3.22 7.61 -9.68
C ARG A 114 3.13 6.79 -8.40
N TYR A 115 4.26 6.55 -7.75
CA TYR A 115 4.25 6.06 -6.37
C TYR A 115 3.64 7.13 -5.46
N ASP A 116 2.87 6.75 -4.44
CA ASP A 116 2.25 7.70 -3.49
C ASP A 116 3.14 8.01 -2.27
N GLY A 117 4.31 7.37 -2.17
CA GLY A 117 5.27 7.56 -1.08
C GLY A 117 5.08 6.60 0.09
N TYR A 118 4.02 5.80 0.14
CA TYR A 118 3.82 4.81 1.21
C TYR A 118 4.74 3.59 1.00
N ASN A 119 5.91 3.63 1.64
CA ASN A 119 6.95 2.57 1.62
C ASN A 119 7.41 2.14 0.21
N GLY A 120 7.17 2.97 -0.82
CA GLY A 120 7.56 2.69 -2.22
C GLY A 120 6.83 1.52 -2.89
N ASN A 121 5.78 0.97 -2.27
CA ASN A 121 5.06 -0.21 -2.76
C ASN A 121 3.63 0.10 -3.23
N ARG A 122 3.21 1.36 -3.15
CA ARG A 122 1.88 1.81 -3.55
C ARG A 122 1.91 2.73 -4.76
N PHE A 123 1.27 2.30 -5.84
CA PHE A 123 1.30 2.97 -7.13
C PHE A 123 -0.08 3.52 -7.50
N LEU A 124 -0.20 4.84 -7.58
CA LEU A 124 -1.40 5.50 -8.08
C LEU A 124 -1.39 5.43 -9.61
N ILE A 125 -2.41 4.78 -10.17
CA ILE A 125 -2.52 4.50 -11.60
C ILE A 125 -3.31 5.63 -12.28
N ASP A 126 -2.75 6.14 -13.38
CA ASP A 126 -3.43 7.08 -14.28
C ASP A 126 -3.82 6.38 -15.61
N LYS A 127 -3.11 5.30 -15.99
CA LYS A 127 -3.35 4.55 -17.22
C LYS A 127 -2.94 3.07 -17.09
N VAL A 128 -3.73 2.21 -17.71
CA VAL A 128 -3.49 0.77 -17.87
C VAL A 128 -3.28 0.44 -19.36
N ASN A 129 -2.31 -0.41 -19.66
CA ASN A 129 -2.06 -0.98 -21.00
C ASN A 129 -1.82 -2.49 -20.87
N ALA A 130 -2.62 -3.31 -21.53
CA ALA A 130 -2.46 -4.76 -21.59
C ALA A 130 -3.13 -5.29 -22.87
N ASN A 131 -2.60 -6.36 -23.47
CA ASN A 131 -3.18 -6.98 -24.66
C ASN A 131 -3.49 -6.01 -25.83
N GLY A 132 -2.67 -4.97 -26.00
CA GLY A 132 -2.88 -3.93 -27.02
C GLY A 132 -4.05 -2.98 -26.74
N HIS A 133 -4.73 -3.12 -25.60
CA HIS A 133 -5.79 -2.25 -25.13
C HIS A 133 -5.29 -1.24 -24.10
N GLN A 134 -5.84 -0.03 -24.15
CA GLN A 134 -5.47 1.05 -23.25
C GLN A 134 -6.69 1.64 -22.56
N VAL A 135 -6.59 1.80 -21.24
CA VAL A 135 -7.59 2.46 -20.41
C VAL A 135 -6.92 3.62 -19.66
N LYS A 136 -7.46 4.84 -19.80
CA LYS A 136 -7.00 6.04 -19.07
C LYS A 136 -8.06 6.47 -18.08
N PHE A 137 -7.65 6.82 -16.87
CA PHE A 137 -8.54 7.38 -15.86
C PHE A 137 -8.63 8.91 -16.03
N LYS A 138 -9.80 9.48 -15.72
CA LYS A 138 -10.09 10.92 -15.81
C LYS A 138 -10.07 11.56 -14.43
#